data_AF-A0A5N6EFI4-F1
#
_entry.id   AF-A0A5N6EFI4-F1
#
_cell.length_a   1.000
_cell.length_b   1.000
_cell.length_c   1.000
_cell.angle_alpha   90.00
_cell.angle_beta   90.00
_cell.angle_gamma   90.00
#
_symmetry.space_group_name_H-M   'P 1'
#
loop_
_entity.id
_entity.type
_entity.pdbx_description
1 polymer ?
#
loop_
_entity_poly.entity_id
_entity_poly.type
_entity_poly.pdbx_seq_one_letter_code
_entity_poly.pdbx_strand_id
1 'polypeptide(L)'
;MTTSLLLSASRSPEEKENFAAFHREFRDFNELPTIIREASLIMGVRGFSEFADAPGFAADILRLELVRDTGLHLTLVGLPGLISVAEDDEDVEIVQGWVDSYLESSRAIILSVIPASSDAETQRIIQRARHFDKEGVKTVGIITKPNLINKNTEERVARLAKELDRTKLNLGFFLVKDPSPDELAAGMSFRQRHRAEMEFFSSQRWKAQGNRSYTNWYQQFTFLPGWSLE
;
A
#
# COMPACT_ATOMS: atom_id res chain seq x y z
N MET A 1 -19.41 7.45 -2.76
CA MET A 1 -18.40 6.46 -3.22
C MET A 1 -19.15 5.17 -3.44
N THR A 2 -18.69 4.34 -4.38
CA THR A 2 -19.34 3.06 -4.66
C THR A 2 -18.35 1.91 -4.52
N THR A 3 -18.85 0.72 -4.23
CA THR A 3 -18.08 -0.51 -4.27
C THR A 3 -18.78 -1.55 -5.13
N SER A 4 -17.99 -2.34 -5.85
CA SER A 4 -18.45 -3.47 -6.66
C SER A 4 -17.44 -4.62 -6.60
N LEU A 5 -17.85 -5.83 -6.95
CA LEU A 5 -16.93 -6.95 -7.15
C LEU A 5 -16.58 -7.11 -8.63
N LEU A 6 -15.29 -7.24 -8.93
CA LEU A 6 -14.83 -7.74 -10.22
C LEU A 6 -14.46 -9.21 -10.05
N LEU A 7 -15.22 -10.06 -10.72
CA LEU A 7 -15.15 -11.51 -10.49
C LEU A 7 -14.10 -12.14 -11.37
N SER A 8 -13.39 -13.11 -10.80
CA SER A 8 -12.41 -13.91 -11.52
C SER A 8 -13.06 -14.72 -12.64
N ALA A 9 -12.30 -14.98 -13.69
CA ALA A 9 -12.71 -15.86 -14.78
C ALA A 9 -13.03 -17.28 -14.27
N SER A 10 -12.40 -17.72 -13.18
CA SER A 10 -12.57 -19.04 -12.58
C SER A 10 -13.93 -19.29 -11.92
N ARG A 11 -14.73 -18.23 -11.66
CA ARG A 11 -16.08 -18.39 -11.07
C ARG A 11 -17.08 -18.96 -12.07
N SER A 12 -17.99 -19.79 -11.58
CA SER A 12 -19.10 -20.34 -12.38
C SER A 12 -20.06 -19.24 -12.86
N PRO A 13 -20.85 -19.47 -13.93
CA PRO A 13 -21.82 -18.48 -14.40
C PRO A 13 -22.86 -18.09 -13.33
N GLU A 14 -23.30 -19.06 -12.52
CA GLU A 14 -24.28 -18.83 -11.45
C GLU A 14 -23.69 -17.98 -10.32
N GLU A 15 -22.45 -18.26 -9.89
CA GLU A 15 -21.74 -17.39 -8.95
C GLU A 15 -21.53 -15.99 -9.51
N LYS A 16 -21.22 -15.88 -10.81
CA LYS A 16 -21.04 -14.58 -11.46
C LYS A 16 -22.31 -13.73 -11.43
N GLU A 17 -23.47 -14.35 -11.68
CA GLU A 17 -24.76 -13.67 -11.61
C GLU A 17 -25.11 -13.27 -10.17
N ASN A 18 -24.90 -14.18 -9.21
CA ASN A 18 -25.14 -13.92 -7.80
C ASN A 18 -24.24 -12.81 -7.23
N PHE A 19 -22.97 -12.78 -7.62
CA PHE A 19 -22.00 -11.82 -7.06
C PHE A 19 -22.00 -10.48 -7.81
N ALA A 20 -22.46 -10.44 -9.07
CA ALA A 20 -22.63 -9.18 -9.82
C ALA A 20 -23.65 -8.23 -9.17
N ALA A 21 -24.56 -8.75 -8.35
CA ALA A 21 -25.49 -7.95 -7.56
C ALA A 21 -24.82 -7.19 -6.40
N PHE A 22 -23.55 -7.49 -6.05
CA PHE A 22 -22.86 -6.76 -5.00
C PHE A 22 -22.54 -5.34 -5.45
N HIS A 23 -23.34 -4.41 -4.93
CA HIS A 23 -23.11 -2.98 -5.04
C HIS A 23 -23.41 -2.33 -3.68
N ARG A 24 -22.52 -1.45 -3.24
CA ARG A 24 -22.76 -0.59 -2.06
C ARG A 24 -22.38 0.84 -2.38
N GLU A 25 -23.19 1.77 -1.93
CA GLU A 25 -22.82 3.17 -1.86
C GLU A 25 -22.45 3.52 -0.42
N PHE A 26 -21.39 4.30 -0.23
CA PHE A 26 -20.96 4.74 1.09
C PHE A 26 -20.44 6.19 1.03
N ARG A 27 -20.49 6.86 2.18
CA ARG A 27 -20.14 8.28 2.33
C ARG A 27 -18.91 8.48 3.19
N ASP A 28 -18.64 7.57 4.12
CA ASP A 28 -17.51 7.64 5.03
C ASP A 28 -16.64 6.37 4.92
N PHE A 29 -15.31 6.55 4.92
CA PHE A 29 -14.37 5.44 4.96
C PHE A 29 -14.48 4.59 6.24
N ASN A 30 -15.11 5.11 7.30
CA ASN A 30 -15.45 4.34 8.49
C ASN A 30 -16.45 3.18 8.20
N GLU A 31 -17.15 3.22 7.06
CA GLU A 31 -18.04 2.14 6.61
C GLU A 31 -17.27 1.00 5.92
N LEU A 32 -16.02 1.23 5.49
CA LEU A 32 -15.23 0.26 4.74
C LEU A 32 -15.02 -1.07 5.47
N PRO A 33 -14.73 -1.14 6.78
CA PRO A 33 -14.55 -2.41 7.47
C PRO A 33 -15.77 -3.32 7.33
N THR A 34 -16.97 -2.75 7.40
CA THR A 34 -18.23 -3.49 7.22
C THR A 34 -18.39 -3.96 5.77
N ILE A 35 -18.12 -3.09 4.80
CA ILE A 35 -18.23 -3.41 3.36
C ILE A 35 -17.21 -4.50 2.97
N ILE A 36 -15.98 -4.40 3.45
CA ILE A 36 -14.93 -5.40 3.23
C ILE A 36 -15.38 -6.75 3.81
N ARG A 37 -15.95 -6.77 5.02
CA ARG A 37 -16.48 -8.00 5.63
C ARG A 37 -17.58 -8.63 4.77
N GLU A 38 -18.54 -7.83 4.28
CA GLU A 38 -19.61 -8.31 3.40
C GLU A 38 -19.06 -8.87 2.09
N ALA A 39 -18.10 -8.18 1.47
CA ALA A 39 -17.42 -8.65 0.27
C ALA A 39 -16.68 -9.97 0.52
N SER A 40 -15.94 -10.08 1.63
CA SER A 40 -15.21 -11.30 1.99
C SER A 40 -16.12 -12.51 2.24
N LEU A 41 -17.31 -12.28 2.80
CA LEU A 41 -18.35 -13.30 2.95
C LEU A 41 -18.81 -13.83 1.60
N ILE A 42 -19.12 -12.92 0.66
CA ILE A 42 -19.58 -13.27 -0.69
C ILE A 42 -18.47 -13.99 -1.48
N MET A 43 -17.23 -13.53 -1.35
CA MET A 43 -16.07 -14.17 -1.97
C MET A 43 -15.75 -15.55 -1.37
N GLY A 44 -16.31 -15.88 -0.21
CA GLY A 44 -16.10 -17.17 0.45
C GLY A 44 -14.67 -17.35 0.99
N VAL A 45 -14.03 -16.26 1.44
CA VAL A 45 -12.66 -16.32 1.97
C VAL A 45 -12.65 -16.90 3.39
N ARG A 46 -11.63 -17.71 3.70
CA ARG A 46 -11.41 -18.30 5.03
C ARG A 46 -11.42 -17.22 6.12
N GLY A 47 -12.04 -17.53 7.26
CA GLY A 47 -12.24 -16.60 8.37
C GLY A 47 -13.48 -15.71 8.25
N PHE A 48 -14.13 -15.69 7.09
CA PHE A 48 -15.43 -15.06 6.88
C PHE A 48 -16.49 -16.10 6.50
N SER A 49 -16.14 -17.10 5.69
CA SER A 49 -17.07 -18.17 5.30
C SER A 49 -17.26 -19.23 6.40
N GLU A 50 -18.42 -19.89 6.41
CA GLU A 50 -18.72 -21.03 7.30
C GLU A 50 -18.13 -22.37 6.82
N PHE A 51 -17.57 -22.41 5.61
CA PHE A 51 -16.99 -23.62 5.02
C PHE A 51 -15.58 -23.88 5.57
N ALA A 52 -15.35 -25.11 6.06
CA ALA A 52 -14.07 -25.51 6.67
C ALA A 52 -12.91 -25.57 5.65
N ASP A 53 -13.22 -25.76 4.36
CA ASP A 53 -12.30 -25.85 3.23
C ASP A 53 -12.17 -24.55 2.43
N ALA A 54 -12.66 -23.43 2.96
CA ALA A 54 -12.57 -22.14 2.29
C ALA A 54 -11.12 -21.73 1.99
N PRO A 55 -10.85 -21.15 0.80
CA PRO A 55 -9.50 -20.71 0.43
C PRO A 55 -9.05 -19.52 1.27
N GLY A 56 -7.74 -19.43 1.53
CA GLY A 56 -7.15 -18.29 2.25
C GLY A 56 -7.26 -16.97 1.48
N PHE A 57 -7.34 -17.05 0.15
CA PHE A 57 -7.43 -15.89 -0.74
C PHE A 57 -8.44 -16.12 -1.86
N ALA A 58 -9.08 -15.04 -2.32
CA ALA A 58 -9.93 -15.06 -3.51
C ALA A 58 -9.26 -14.27 -4.64
N ALA A 59 -9.40 -14.77 -5.87
CA ALA A 59 -8.97 -14.07 -7.08
C ALA A 59 -9.89 -12.88 -7.45
N ASP A 60 -11.06 -12.80 -6.81
CA ASP A 60 -12.03 -11.73 -7.00
C ASP A 60 -11.51 -10.41 -6.41
N ILE A 61 -11.83 -9.28 -7.06
CA ILE A 61 -11.33 -7.95 -6.67
C ILE A 61 -12.48 -7.13 -6.11
N LEU A 62 -12.33 -6.63 -4.88
CA LEU A 62 -13.18 -5.56 -4.35
C LEU A 62 -12.73 -4.23 -4.94
N ARG A 63 -13.54 -3.69 -5.86
CA ARG A 63 -13.30 -2.38 -6.48
C ARG A 63 -14.00 -1.30 -5.66
N LEU A 64 -13.25 -0.28 -5.26
CA LEU A 64 -13.79 0.96 -4.70
C LEU A 64 -13.67 2.07 -5.75
N GLU A 65 -14.76 2.79 -6.00
CA GLU A 65 -14.78 3.90 -6.95
C GLU A 65 -15.16 5.20 -6.23
N LEU A 66 -14.25 6.17 -6.34
CA LEU A 66 -14.44 7.53 -5.88
C LEU A 66 -14.32 8.46 -7.09
N VAL A 67 -15.44 9.03 -7.50
CA VAL A 67 -15.49 10.02 -8.58
C VAL A 67 -15.49 11.42 -7.99
N ARG A 68 -14.56 12.26 -8.43
CA ARG A 68 -14.44 13.69 -8.10
C ARG A 68 -14.05 14.46 -9.35
N ASP A 69 -14.44 15.73 -9.42
CA ASP A 69 -14.11 16.62 -10.54
C ASP A 69 -12.69 17.17 -10.41
N THR A 70 -11.70 16.29 -10.58
CA THR A 70 -10.27 16.63 -10.43
C THR A 70 -9.51 16.58 -11.77
N GLY A 71 -10.14 16.11 -12.84
CA GLY A 71 -9.50 15.88 -14.14
C GLY A 71 -8.44 14.77 -14.13
N LEU A 72 -8.32 13.98 -13.06
CA LEU A 72 -7.32 12.93 -12.90
C LEU A 72 -7.98 11.57 -12.66
N HIS A 73 -7.49 10.55 -13.37
CA HIS A 73 -7.88 9.16 -13.16
C HIS A 73 -6.72 8.40 -12.51
N LEU A 74 -6.91 7.96 -11.26
CA LEU A 74 -5.94 7.19 -10.50
C LEU A 74 -6.54 5.86 -10.06
N THR A 75 -5.81 4.76 -10.32
CA THR A 75 -6.15 3.42 -9.84
C THR A 75 -5.09 2.97 -8.85
N LEU A 76 -5.50 2.62 -7.64
CA LEU A 76 -4.65 2.01 -6.63
C LEU A 76 -5.07 0.55 -6.45
N VAL A 77 -4.11 -0.36 -6.57
CA VAL A 77 -4.34 -1.79 -6.38
C VAL A 77 -3.63 -2.23 -5.11
N GLY A 78 -4.41 -2.70 -4.13
CA GLY A 78 -3.88 -3.37 -2.95
C GLY A 78 -3.66 -4.85 -3.26
N LEU A 79 -2.41 -5.31 -3.20
CA LEU A 79 -2.07 -6.71 -3.40
C LEU A 79 -1.94 -7.41 -2.04
N PRO A 80 -2.26 -8.72 -1.95
CA PRO A 80 -1.93 -9.49 -0.76
C PRO A 80 -0.43 -9.38 -0.45
N GLY A 81 -0.08 -9.38 0.84
CA GLY A 81 1.32 -9.37 1.25
C GLY A 81 2.07 -10.56 0.66
N LEU A 82 3.37 -10.39 0.38
CA LEU A 82 4.25 -11.51 0.01
C LEU A 82 4.44 -12.42 1.23
N ILE A 83 3.46 -13.27 1.50
CA ILE A 83 3.46 -14.21 2.61
C ILE A 83 4.52 -15.27 2.30
N SER A 84 5.38 -15.56 3.28
CA SER A 84 6.40 -16.62 3.21
C SER A 84 5.98 -17.87 3.98
N VAL A 85 4.89 -17.78 4.73
CA VAL A 85 4.40 -18.83 5.63
C VAL A 85 2.87 -18.82 5.53
N ALA A 86 2.34 -19.44 4.47
CA ALA A 86 0.95 -19.89 4.51
C ALA A 86 0.94 -21.33 5.01
N GLU A 87 -0.22 -21.80 5.47
CA GLU A 87 -0.40 -23.21 5.84
C GLU A 87 -0.43 -24.14 4.61
N ASP A 88 -0.59 -23.56 3.41
CA ASP A 88 -0.72 -24.26 2.14
C ASP A 88 0.22 -23.65 1.08
N ASP A 89 1.09 -24.47 0.50
CA ASP A 89 2.05 -24.05 -0.53
C ASP A 89 1.35 -23.61 -1.83
N GLU A 90 0.15 -24.13 -2.12
CA GLU A 90 -0.61 -23.78 -3.32
C GLU A 90 -1.15 -22.34 -3.24
N ASP A 91 -1.66 -21.93 -2.07
CA ASP A 91 -2.10 -20.56 -1.80
C ASP A 91 -0.94 -19.55 -1.99
N VAL A 92 0.28 -19.95 -1.60
CA VAL A 92 1.48 -19.11 -1.79
C VAL A 92 1.78 -18.90 -3.26
N GLU A 93 1.79 -19.96 -4.07
CA GLU A 93 2.11 -19.86 -5.50
C GLU A 93 1.08 -19.01 -6.25
N ILE A 94 -0.21 -19.18 -5.94
CA ILE A 94 -1.30 -18.41 -6.53
C ILE A 94 -1.15 -16.91 -6.23
N VAL A 95 -0.96 -16.55 -4.95
CA VAL A 95 -0.77 -15.14 -4.55
C VAL A 95 0.47 -14.53 -5.21
N GLN A 96 1.55 -15.32 -5.30
CA GLN A 96 2.77 -14.90 -5.98
C GLN A 96 2.55 -14.62 -7.47
N GLY A 97 1.82 -15.49 -8.17
CA GLY A 97 1.45 -15.29 -9.57
C GLY A 97 0.60 -14.03 -9.78
N TRP A 98 -0.34 -13.75 -8.87
CA TRP A 98 -1.12 -12.51 -8.92
C TRP A 98 -0.22 -11.29 -8.77
N VAL A 99 0.63 -11.26 -7.74
CA VAL A 99 1.55 -10.13 -7.53
C VAL A 99 2.43 -9.90 -8.75
N ASP A 100 3.01 -10.95 -9.34
CA ASP A 100 3.86 -10.84 -10.53
C ASP A 100 3.13 -10.24 -11.71
N SER A 101 1.89 -10.65 -11.97
CA SER A 101 1.10 -10.11 -13.08
C SER A 101 0.91 -8.58 -13.00
N TYR A 102 0.81 -8.03 -11.78
CA TYR A 102 0.74 -6.58 -11.58
C TYR A 102 2.11 -5.90 -11.67
N LEU A 103 3.17 -6.55 -11.17
CA LEU A 103 4.54 -6.00 -11.24
C LEU A 103 5.10 -6.00 -12.67
N GLU A 104 4.71 -6.96 -13.49
CA GLU A 104 5.14 -7.07 -14.89
C GLU A 104 4.60 -5.91 -15.75
N SER A 105 3.39 -5.42 -15.46
CA SER A 105 2.75 -4.34 -16.19
C SER A 105 3.65 -3.10 -16.33
N SER A 106 3.95 -2.71 -17.57
CA SER A 106 4.76 -1.52 -17.88
C SER A 106 4.06 -0.19 -17.57
N ARG A 107 2.74 -0.22 -17.36
CA ARG A 107 1.92 0.97 -17.04
C ARG A 107 1.74 1.19 -15.54
N ALA A 108 2.16 0.24 -14.71
CA ALA A 108 2.02 0.32 -13.26
C ALA A 108 3.27 0.94 -12.62
N ILE A 109 3.05 1.82 -11.63
CA ILE A 109 4.10 2.23 -10.71
C ILE A 109 4.08 1.28 -9.51
N ILE A 110 5.24 0.74 -9.15
CA ILE A 110 5.40 -0.20 -8.04
C ILE A 110 5.70 0.58 -6.77
N LEU A 111 4.83 0.47 -5.76
CA LEU A 111 5.09 1.01 -4.43
C LEU A 111 5.62 -0.08 -3.51
N SER A 112 6.94 -0.13 -3.33
CA SER A 112 7.60 -1.12 -2.47
C SER A 112 7.67 -0.63 -1.03
N VAL A 113 6.75 -1.09 -0.20
CA VAL A 113 6.64 -0.69 1.21
C VAL A 113 7.52 -1.58 2.09
N ILE A 114 8.44 -0.97 2.84
CA ILE A 114 9.39 -1.64 3.73
C ILE A 114 9.45 -0.94 5.10
N PRO A 115 9.62 -1.66 6.21
CA PRO A 115 9.81 -1.03 7.52
C PRO A 115 11.22 -0.43 7.64
N ALA A 116 11.35 0.71 8.31
CA ALA A 116 12.63 1.40 8.51
C ALA A 116 13.67 0.55 9.28
N SER A 117 13.22 -0.41 10.08
CA SER A 117 14.09 -1.33 10.81
C SER A 117 14.80 -2.34 9.91
N SER A 118 14.27 -2.61 8.72
CA SER A 118 14.80 -3.64 7.84
C SER A 118 15.84 -3.10 6.85
N ASP A 119 16.65 -4.02 6.32
CA ASP A 119 17.56 -3.72 5.22
C ASP A 119 16.86 -3.90 3.87
N ALA A 120 16.80 -2.84 3.07
CA ALA A 120 16.09 -2.80 1.80
C ALA A 120 16.58 -3.89 0.82
N GLU A 121 17.87 -4.21 0.84
CA GLU A 121 18.45 -5.28 -0.01
C GLU A 121 17.85 -6.66 0.28
N THR A 122 17.47 -6.91 1.54
CA THR A 122 16.93 -8.19 2.00
C THR A 122 15.42 -8.31 1.84
N GLN A 123 14.73 -7.22 1.49
CA GLN A 123 13.27 -7.22 1.43
C GLN A 123 12.79 -7.94 0.17
N ARG A 124 11.95 -8.97 0.36
CA ARG A 124 11.38 -9.77 -0.73
C ARG A 124 10.69 -8.89 -1.79
N ILE A 125 9.96 -7.85 -1.39
CA ILE A 125 9.29 -6.95 -2.33
C ILE A 125 10.28 -6.16 -3.20
N ILE A 126 11.42 -5.72 -2.64
CA ILE A 126 12.46 -5.00 -3.40
C ILE A 126 13.16 -5.96 -4.37
N GLN A 127 13.49 -7.18 -3.92
CA GLN A 127 14.09 -8.20 -4.78
C GLN A 127 13.16 -8.61 -5.92
N ARG A 128 11.87 -8.77 -5.63
CA ARG A 128 10.84 -9.12 -6.61
C ARG A 128 10.58 -7.97 -7.59
N ALA A 129 10.48 -6.72 -7.11
CA ALA A 129 10.35 -5.56 -7.97
C ALA A 129 11.53 -5.44 -8.95
N ARG A 130 12.77 -5.68 -8.49
CA ARG A 130 13.96 -5.70 -9.36
C ARG A 130 13.94 -6.77 -10.46
N HIS A 131 13.20 -7.86 -10.26
CA HIS A 131 13.03 -8.87 -11.30
C HIS A 131 12.27 -8.31 -12.51
N PHE A 132 11.26 -7.46 -12.26
CA PHE A 132 10.41 -6.85 -13.30
C PHE A 132 10.78 -5.39 -13.65
N ASP A 133 11.60 -4.74 -12.83
CA ASP A 133 12.05 -3.35 -12.98
C ASP A 133 13.52 -3.23 -12.54
N LYS A 134 14.42 -3.86 -13.29
CA LYS A 134 15.85 -3.92 -12.98
C LYS A 134 16.51 -2.55 -12.83
N GLU A 135 16.10 -1.60 -13.68
CA GLU A 135 16.62 -0.23 -13.68
C GLU A 135 15.91 0.68 -12.66
N GLY A 136 14.86 0.19 -11.98
CA GLY A 136 14.13 0.95 -10.96
C GLY A 136 13.39 2.17 -11.50
N VAL A 137 12.98 2.16 -12.78
CA VAL A 137 12.36 3.30 -13.47
C VAL A 137 10.90 3.50 -13.11
N LYS A 138 10.22 2.43 -12.65
CA LYS A 138 8.80 2.46 -12.26
C LYS A 138 8.58 2.07 -10.80
N THR A 139 9.64 1.86 -10.02
CA THR A 139 9.57 1.46 -8.61
C THR A 139 9.90 2.62 -7.68
N VAL A 140 9.00 2.88 -6.72
CA VAL A 140 9.17 3.82 -5.61
C VAL A 140 9.33 3.02 -4.32
N GLY A 141 10.32 3.37 -3.50
CA GLY A 141 10.48 2.79 -2.18
C GLY A 141 9.75 3.60 -1.12
N ILE A 142 8.91 2.98 -0.30
CA ILE A 142 8.21 3.62 0.82
C ILE A 142 8.73 3.02 2.13
N ILE A 143 9.32 3.85 2.98
CA ILE A 143 9.90 3.46 4.25
C ILE A 143 8.94 3.85 5.38
N THR A 144 8.41 2.85 6.07
CA THR A 144 7.40 3.00 7.14
C THR A 144 8.00 2.80 8.53
N LYS A 145 7.24 3.16 9.57
CA LYS A 145 7.63 2.99 10.99
C LYS A 145 9.01 3.58 11.36
N PRO A 146 9.40 4.78 10.90
CA PRO A 146 10.69 5.41 11.22
C PRO A 146 10.83 5.79 12.69
N ASN A 147 9.75 5.80 13.47
CA ASN A 147 9.75 6.06 14.90
C ASN A 147 10.27 4.88 15.75
N LEU A 148 10.36 3.67 15.17
CA LEU A 148 10.75 2.45 15.89
C LEU A 148 12.25 2.13 15.82
N ILE A 149 13.06 2.99 15.20
CA ILE A 149 14.47 2.71 14.94
C ILE A 149 15.43 3.51 15.83
N ASN A 150 16.59 2.91 16.09
CA ASN A 150 17.67 3.55 16.83
C ASN A 150 18.47 4.52 15.94
N LYS A 151 19.33 5.32 16.56
CA LYS A 151 20.12 6.36 15.88
C LYS A 151 21.00 5.83 14.73
N ASN A 152 21.65 4.68 14.91
CA ASN A 152 22.51 4.11 13.86
C ASN A 152 21.69 3.66 12.64
N THR A 153 20.49 3.10 12.89
CA THR A 153 19.58 2.70 11.82
C THR A 153 19.01 3.90 11.07
N GLU A 154 18.80 5.04 11.73
CA GLU A 154 18.34 6.25 11.03
C GLU A 154 19.34 6.75 10.02
N GLU A 155 20.62 6.83 10.39
CA GLU A 155 21.67 7.27 9.46
C GLU A 155 21.69 6.38 8.20
N ARG A 156 21.51 5.07 8.37
CA ARG A 156 21.36 4.13 7.25
C ARG A 156 20.12 4.46 6.40
N VAL A 157 18.96 4.63 7.05
CA VAL A 157 17.69 4.93 6.38
C VAL A 157 17.75 6.26 5.63
N ALA A 158 18.37 7.29 6.19
CA ALA A 158 18.53 8.57 5.51
C ALA A 158 19.50 8.50 4.33
N ARG A 159 20.56 7.68 4.39
CA ARG A 159 21.40 7.42 3.21
C ARG A 159 20.61 6.73 2.10
N LEU A 160 19.76 5.75 2.44
CA LEU A 160 18.87 5.09 1.49
C LEU A 160 17.90 6.09 0.84
N ALA A 161 17.26 6.95 1.64
CA ALA A 161 16.38 8.02 1.17
C ALA A 161 17.06 9.06 0.27
N LYS A 162 18.39 9.22 0.41
CA LYS A 162 19.22 10.10 -0.41
C LYS A 162 19.84 9.41 -1.62
N GLU A 163 19.48 8.16 -1.91
CA GLU A 163 20.05 7.35 -3.00
C GLU A 163 21.57 7.16 -2.87
N LEU A 164 22.10 7.29 -1.65
CA LEU A 164 23.52 7.07 -1.32
C LEU A 164 23.81 5.62 -0.91
N ASP A 165 22.82 4.76 -1.00
CA ASP A 165 22.92 3.35 -0.71
C ASP A 165 23.16 2.53 -2.00
N ARG A 166 23.48 1.25 -1.83
CA ARG A 166 23.62 0.28 -2.93
C ARG A 166 22.28 0.00 -3.60
N THR A 167 21.21 0.03 -2.81
CA THR A 167 19.86 -0.09 -3.34
C THR A 167 19.37 1.24 -3.89
N LYS A 168 19.45 1.38 -5.22
CA LYS A 168 18.99 2.55 -5.96
C LYS A 168 17.69 2.25 -6.69
N LEU A 169 16.79 3.23 -6.65
CA LEU A 169 15.55 3.30 -7.42
C LEU A 169 15.52 4.68 -8.06
N ASN A 170 15.20 4.79 -9.35
CA ASN A 170 15.25 6.08 -10.06
C ASN A 170 14.19 7.05 -9.56
N LEU A 171 13.08 6.53 -9.02
CA LEU A 171 12.05 7.33 -8.37
C LEU A 171 12.33 7.59 -6.89
N GLY A 172 13.39 6.99 -6.34
CA GLY A 172 13.87 7.22 -4.97
C GLY A 172 13.08 6.49 -3.87
N PHE A 173 13.46 6.82 -2.63
CA PHE A 173 12.83 6.33 -1.40
C PHE A 173 12.22 7.49 -0.61
N PHE A 174 11.02 7.28 -0.08
CA PHE A 174 10.28 8.25 0.73
C PHE A 174 9.96 7.68 2.11
N LEU A 175 10.11 8.50 3.15
CA LEU A 175 9.74 8.11 4.51
C LEU A 175 8.30 8.57 4.81
N VAL A 176 7.55 7.71 5.49
CA VAL A 176 6.21 7.98 6.01
C VAL A 176 6.15 7.60 7.49
N LYS A 177 5.53 8.46 8.32
CA LYS A 177 5.21 8.13 9.71
C LYS A 177 3.74 7.76 9.83
N ASP A 178 3.49 6.48 10.06
CA ASP A 178 2.16 5.98 10.34
C ASP A 178 1.74 6.27 11.80
N PRO A 179 0.44 6.41 12.08
CA PRO A 179 -0.07 6.49 13.44
C PRO A 179 0.21 5.20 14.21
N SER A 180 0.46 5.32 15.52
CA SER A 180 0.56 4.18 16.40
C SER A 180 -0.81 3.50 16.60
N PRO A 181 -0.84 2.22 17.04
CA PRO A 181 -2.11 1.55 17.39
C PRO A 181 -2.94 2.34 18.42
N ASP A 182 -2.30 2.96 19.41
CA ASP A 182 -2.97 3.77 20.42
C ASP A 182 -3.56 5.05 19.84
N GLU A 183 -2.84 5.71 18.92
CA GLU A 183 -3.32 6.90 18.20
C GLU A 183 -4.51 6.56 17.30
N LEU A 184 -4.51 5.38 16.67
CA LEU A 184 -5.64 4.88 15.90
C LEU A 184 -6.85 4.59 16.79
N ALA A 185 -6.64 3.92 17.94
CA ALA A 185 -7.69 3.63 18.91
C ALA A 185 -8.31 4.92 19.49
N ALA A 186 -7.52 5.99 19.63
CA ALA A 186 -7.98 7.31 20.05
C ALA A 186 -8.71 8.10 18.94
N GLY A 187 -8.90 7.53 17.75
CA GLY A 187 -9.62 8.16 16.64
C GLY A 187 -8.84 9.30 15.98
N MET A 188 -7.50 9.21 15.91
CA MET A 188 -6.67 10.26 15.31
C MET A 188 -7.12 10.61 13.88
N SER A 189 -7.51 11.87 13.70
CA SER A 189 -7.96 12.44 12.42
C SER A 189 -6.83 12.62 11.42
N PHE A 190 -7.14 12.68 10.13
CA PHE A 190 -6.14 12.90 9.06
C PHE A 190 -5.27 14.15 9.29
N ARG A 191 -5.87 15.27 9.73
CA ARG A 191 -5.13 16.50 10.04
C ARG A 191 -4.12 16.33 11.18
N GLN A 192 -4.49 15.56 12.22
CA GLN A 192 -3.59 15.25 13.32
C GLN A 192 -2.45 14.34 12.87
N ARG A 193 -2.74 13.32 12.05
CA ARG A 193 -1.71 12.43 11.47
C ARG A 193 -0.69 13.24 10.67
N HIS A 194 -1.17 14.09 9.77
CA HIS A 194 -0.31 14.94 8.96
C HIS A 194 0.57 15.84 9.84
N ARG A 195 0.00 16.52 10.84
CA ARG A 195 0.77 17.35 11.78
C ARG A 195 1.84 16.54 12.53
N ALA A 196 1.47 15.38 13.06
CA ALA A 196 2.38 14.52 13.82
C ALA A 196 3.52 13.96 12.95
N GLU A 197 3.30 13.77 11.65
CA GLU A 197 4.33 13.43 10.67
C GLU A 197 5.26 14.62 10.41
N MET A 198 4.69 15.82 10.17
CA MET A 198 5.48 17.03 9.96
C MET A 198 6.40 17.33 11.14
N GLU A 199 5.87 17.25 12.36
CA GLU A 199 6.63 17.47 13.60
C GLU A 199 7.76 16.44 13.76
N PHE A 200 7.48 15.16 13.45
CA PHE A 200 8.47 14.10 13.52
C PHE A 200 9.65 14.33 12.58
N PHE A 201 9.38 14.60 11.30
CA PHE A 201 10.45 14.86 10.32
C PHE A 201 11.09 16.25 10.46
N SER A 202 10.42 17.18 11.16
CA SER A 202 10.98 18.48 11.53
C SER A 202 11.89 18.44 12.76
N SER A 203 11.96 17.32 13.46
CA SER A 203 12.86 17.15 14.61
C SER A 203 14.34 17.27 14.18
N GLN A 204 15.19 17.72 15.09
CA GLN A 204 16.63 17.90 14.81
C GLN A 204 17.29 16.59 14.34
N ARG A 205 16.81 15.46 14.86
CA ARG A 205 17.24 14.09 14.52
C ARG A 205 17.15 13.80 13.02
N TRP A 206 16.06 14.23 12.38
CA TRP A 206 15.78 14.00 10.97
C TRP A 206 16.18 15.18 10.08
N LYS A 207 16.07 16.43 10.55
CA LYS A 207 16.57 17.60 9.83
C LYS A 207 18.06 17.52 9.52
N ALA A 208 18.87 17.09 10.49
CA ALA A 208 20.32 16.94 10.31
C ALA A 208 20.69 15.93 9.20
N GLN A 209 19.77 14.99 8.91
CA GLN A 209 19.99 13.93 7.95
C GLN A 209 19.46 14.24 6.55
N GLY A 210 18.85 15.42 6.30
CA GLY A 210 18.45 15.89 4.97
C GLY A 210 17.41 15.00 4.28
N ASN A 211 16.31 14.71 4.98
CA ASN A 211 15.32 13.73 4.54
C ASN A 211 14.49 14.15 3.32
N ARG A 212 14.28 13.22 2.39
CA ARG A 212 13.15 13.21 1.45
C ARG A 212 11.91 12.60 2.14
N SER A 213 11.35 13.29 3.13
CA SER A 213 10.01 12.93 3.61
C SER A 213 8.97 13.37 2.58
N TYR A 214 7.84 12.67 2.49
CA TYR A 214 6.70 13.07 1.65
C TYR A 214 6.28 14.52 1.94
N THR A 215 6.36 14.95 3.20
CA THR A 215 6.08 16.33 3.62
C THR A 215 7.06 17.36 3.04
N ASN A 216 8.36 17.07 3.04
CA ASN A 216 9.38 17.97 2.49
C ASN A 216 9.28 18.06 0.97
N TRP A 217 8.95 16.94 0.30
CA TRP A 217 8.64 16.93 -1.13
C TRP A 217 7.38 17.74 -1.44
N TYR A 218 6.28 17.54 -0.68
CA TYR A 218 5.07 18.33 -0.83
C TYR A 218 5.34 19.83 -0.69
N GLN A 219 6.10 20.26 0.33
CA GLN A 219 6.48 21.66 0.52
C GLN A 219 7.34 22.22 -0.62
N GLN A 220 8.23 21.45 -1.23
CA GLN A 220 8.98 21.89 -2.41
C GLN A 220 8.10 22.11 -3.65
N PHE A 221 7.00 21.38 -3.80
CA PHE A 221 6.08 21.50 -4.94
C PHE A 221 4.86 22.40 -4.66
N THR A 222 4.54 22.75 -3.41
CA THR A 222 3.49 23.74 -3.08
C THR A 222 3.90 25.19 -3.36
N PHE A 223 5.18 25.46 -3.66
CA PHE A 223 5.65 26.78 -4.11
C PHE A 223 5.54 27.00 -5.63
N LEU A 224 5.02 26.04 -6.40
CA LEU A 224 4.53 26.33 -7.75
C LEU A 224 3.10 26.86 -7.63
N PRO A 225 2.83 28.12 -8.05
CA PRO A 225 1.49 28.69 -7.93
C PRO A 225 0.49 27.85 -8.73
N GLY A 226 -0.51 27.28 -8.07
CA GLY A 226 -1.65 26.62 -8.72
C GLY A 226 -2.05 25.23 -8.21
N TRP A 227 -1.31 24.62 -7.27
CA TRP A 227 -1.65 23.29 -6.76
C TRP A 227 -2.13 23.35 -5.30
N SER A 228 -3.43 23.58 -5.11
CA SER A 228 -4.15 23.30 -3.87
C SER A 228 -5.14 22.18 -4.14
N LEU A 229 -4.98 21.03 -3.48
CA LEU A 229 -6.02 19.99 -3.44
C LEU A 229 -6.90 20.28 -2.22
N GLU A 230 -8.15 20.67 -2.48
CA GLU A 230 -9.26 20.66 -1.51
C GLU A 230 -9.80 19.24 -1.27
#